data_AF-A0A7X7WJQ2-F1
#
_entry.id   AF-A0A7X7WJQ2-F1
#
_cell.length_a   1.000
_cell.length_b   1.000
_cell.length_c   1.000
_cell.angle_alpha   90.00
_cell.angle_beta   90.00
_cell.angle_gamma   90.00
#
_symmetry.space_group_name_H-M   'P 1'
#
loop_
_entity.id
_entity.type
_entity.pdbx_description
1 polymer ?
#
loop_
_entity_poly.entity_id
_entity_poly.type
_entity_poly.pdbx_seq_one_letter_code
_entity_poly.pdbx_strand_id
1 'polypeptide(L)'
;MAAKIMTKQAIKLGIIFLISLFLWDNARSDDVSKLMKKFKLECTDCHTCEQPSTKTPCLKPCPRLFTAQVTGAHGSMEAPDMMLLGKIAEQYEPVRFKHKLHAEMSEMGQGCSV
;
A
#
# COMPACT_ATOMS: atom_id res chain seq x y z
N MET A 1 57.76 22.13 -18.27
CA MET A 1 57.00 20.85 -18.33
C MET A 1 55.65 20.88 -17.59
N ALA A 2 55.34 21.88 -16.75
CA ALA A 2 54.11 21.93 -15.94
C ALA A 2 52.80 22.19 -16.73
N ALA A 3 52.82 23.01 -17.78
CA ALA A 3 51.60 23.41 -18.52
C ALA A 3 50.90 22.27 -19.29
N LYS A 4 51.65 21.24 -19.72
CA LYS A 4 51.11 20.05 -20.41
C LYS A 4 50.42 19.05 -19.47
N ILE A 5 50.65 19.16 -18.17
CA ILE A 5 50.10 18.27 -17.14
C ILE A 5 48.74 18.79 -16.67
N MET A 6 48.61 20.12 -16.53
CA MET A 6 47.37 20.77 -16.11
C MET A 6 46.25 20.67 -17.17
N THR A 7 46.61 20.76 -18.45
CA THR A 7 45.67 20.56 -19.58
C THR A 7 45.15 19.13 -19.66
N LYS A 8 45.98 18.12 -19.37
CA LYS A 8 45.54 16.71 -19.32
C LYS A 8 44.64 16.40 -18.12
N GLN A 9 44.83 17.07 -16.98
CA GLN A 9 43.94 16.90 -15.82
C GLN A 9 42.57 17.56 -16.04
N ALA A 10 42.51 18.75 -16.64
CA ALA A 10 41.24 19.42 -16.94
C ALA A 10 40.38 18.61 -17.92
N ILE A 11 41.01 18.00 -18.93
CA ILE A 11 40.32 17.11 -19.89
C ILE A 11 39.80 15.84 -19.19
N LYS A 12 40.57 15.24 -18.26
CA LYS A 12 40.12 14.07 -17.48
C LYS A 12 38.93 14.40 -16.57
N LEU A 13 38.95 15.54 -15.88
CA LEU A 13 37.82 15.96 -15.03
C LEU A 13 36.56 16.25 -15.87
N GLY A 14 36.70 16.88 -17.03
CA GLY A 14 35.58 17.14 -17.93
C GLY A 14 34.93 15.86 -18.49
N ILE A 15 35.75 14.86 -18.83
CA ILE A 15 35.26 13.56 -19.32
C ILE A 15 34.52 12.80 -18.20
N ILE A 16 35.04 12.81 -16.96
CA ILE A 16 34.38 12.16 -15.82
C ILE A 16 33.02 12.82 -15.53
N PHE A 17 32.94 14.15 -15.62
CA PHE A 17 31.70 14.89 -15.42
C PHE A 17 30.65 14.54 -16.50
N LEU A 18 31.06 14.47 -17.77
CA LEU A 18 30.18 14.08 -18.89
C LEU A 18 29.68 12.63 -18.77
N ILE A 19 30.53 11.69 -18.33
CA ILE A 19 30.13 10.29 -18.09
C ILE A 19 29.14 10.21 -16.93
N SER A 20 29.35 10.98 -15.86
CA SER A 20 28.42 11.00 -14.71
C SER A 20 27.04 11.57 -15.06
N LEU A 21 26.99 12.55 -15.97
CA LEU A 21 25.74 13.07 -16.52
C LEU A 21 25.01 12.02 -17.38
N PHE A 22 25.74 11.27 -18.22
CA PHE A 22 25.17 10.22 -19.06
C PHE A 22 24.65 8.99 -18.29
N LEU A 23 25.21 8.72 -17.10
CA LEU A 23 24.81 7.55 -16.29
C LEU A 23 23.61 7.81 -15.37
N TRP A 24 23.14 9.06 -15.23
CA TRP A 24 22.01 9.37 -14.33
C TRP A 24 20.63 9.18 -14.95
N ASP A 25 20.51 9.26 -16.28
CA ASP A 25 19.22 9.21 -16.99
C ASP A 25 18.59 7.80 -17.11
N ASN A 26 19.32 6.72 -16.77
CA ASN A 26 18.86 5.35 -17.01
C ASN A 26 18.12 4.69 -15.82
N ALA A 27 17.80 5.44 -14.77
CA ALA A 27 17.04 4.92 -13.63
C ALA A 27 15.52 5.19 -13.74
N ARG A 28 14.89 4.82 -14.86
CA ARG A 28 13.42 4.83 -15.00
C ARG A 28 12.90 3.38 -15.04
N SER A 29 12.17 3.01 -13.99
CA SER A 29 11.60 1.67 -13.79
C SER A 29 10.22 1.56 -14.44
N ASP A 30 10.14 0.90 -15.59
CA ASP A 30 8.90 0.70 -16.38
C ASP A 30 8.24 -0.69 -16.15
N ASP A 31 8.57 -1.41 -15.08
CA ASP A 31 8.24 -2.86 -14.95
C ASP A 31 7.01 -3.19 -14.08
N VAL A 32 6.12 -2.23 -13.78
CA VAL A 32 4.84 -2.55 -13.10
C VAL A 32 3.75 -2.90 -14.12
N SER A 33 3.82 -2.33 -15.34
CA SER A 33 2.77 -2.50 -16.36
C SER A 33 2.76 -3.90 -16.99
N LYS A 34 3.92 -4.56 -17.07
CA LYS A 34 4.08 -5.85 -17.73
C LYS A 34 3.60 -7.02 -16.87
N LEU A 35 3.65 -6.87 -15.55
CA LEU A 35 3.19 -7.88 -14.58
C LEU A 35 1.65 -7.99 -14.51
N MET A 36 0.94 -6.86 -14.65
CA MET A 36 -0.53 -6.82 -14.59
C MET A 36 -1.21 -7.46 -15.81
N LYS A 37 -0.48 -7.68 -16.91
CA LYS A 37 -1.03 -8.22 -18.17
C LYS A 37 -1.36 -9.72 -18.12
N LYS A 38 -1.05 -10.41 -17.02
CA LYS A 38 -1.17 -11.88 -16.89
C LYS A 38 -2.28 -12.39 -15.99
N PHE A 39 -2.98 -11.52 -15.25
CA PHE A 39 -4.10 -11.95 -14.41
C PHE A 39 -5.41 -11.71 -15.15
N LYS A 40 -5.81 -12.69 -15.95
CA LYS A 40 -7.20 -12.79 -16.42
C LYS A 40 -8.03 -13.27 -15.22
N LEU A 41 -8.56 -12.31 -14.46
CA LEU A 41 -9.45 -12.60 -13.34
C LEU A 41 -10.83 -12.93 -13.90
N GLU A 42 -11.35 -14.10 -13.59
CA GLU A 42 -12.70 -14.49 -13.95
C GLU A 42 -13.67 -14.02 -12.88
N CYS A 43 -14.90 -13.66 -13.26
CA CYS A 43 -15.89 -13.17 -12.30
C CYS A 43 -16.16 -14.21 -11.19
N THR A 44 -16.11 -15.49 -11.54
CA THR A 44 -16.26 -16.61 -10.59
C THR A 44 -15.12 -16.71 -9.58
N ASP A 45 -13.99 -16.03 -9.77
CA ASP A 45 -12.92 -15.98 -8.78
C ASP A 45 -13.36 -15.22 -7.53
N CYS A 46 -14.21 -14.21 -7.69
CA CYS A 46 -14.68 -13.35 -6.60
C CYS A 46 -16.16 -13.55 -6.25
N HIS A 47 -16.99 -14.00 -7.18
CA HIS A 47 -18.44 -14.09 -7.00
C HIS A 47 -18.92 -15.54 -6.87
N THR A 48 -19.97 -15.75 -6.07
CA THR A 48 -20.68 -17.03 -5.93
C THR A 48 -21.83 -17.15 -6.92
N CYS A 49 -22.22 -16.05 -7.56
CA CYS A 49 -23.29 -16.00 -8.55
C CYS A 49 -22.76 -15.49 -9.91
N GLU A 50 -23.44 -15.87 -10.99
CA GLU A 50 -23.04 -15.51 -12.36
C GLU A 50 -23.37 -14.06 -12.74
N GLN A 51 -24.41 -13.49 -12.13
CA GLN A 51 -24.89 -12.13 -12.40
C GLN A 51 -24.96 -11.31 -11.11
N PRO A 52 -23.81 -10.82 -10.60
CA PRO A 52 -23.78 -9.94 -9.45
C PRO A 52 -24.47 -8.61 -9.76
N SER A 53 -25.08 -8.00 -8.74
CA SER A 53 -25.59 -6.62 -8.82
C SER A 53 -25.04 -5.77 -7.68
N THR A 54 -25.18 -4.45 -7.77
CA THR A 54 -24.80 -3.55 -6.68
C THR A 54 -25.57 -3.83 -5.39
N LYS A 55 -26.82 -4.31 -5.50
CA LYS A 55 -27.66 -4.70 -4.36
C LYS A 55 -27.32 -6.09 -3.84
N THR A 56 -26.82 -6.98 -4.71
CA THR A 56 -26.52 -8.38 -4.43
C THR A 56 -25.18 -8.76 -5.06
N PRO A 57 -24.05 -8.34 -4.47
CA PRO A 57 -22.75 -8.54 -5.07
C PRO A 57 -22.25 -9.98 -4.96
N CYS A 58 -22.89 -10.83 -4.15
CA CYS A 58 -22.60 -12.28 -4.02
C CYS A 58 -21.10 -12.62 -3.91
N LEU A 59 -20.33 -11.81 -3.18
CA LEU A 59 -18.88 -11.99 -3.07
C LEU A 59 -18.56 -13.22 -2.21
N LYS A 60 -17.56 -14.00 -2.65
CA LYS A 60 -16.95 -15.05 -1.85
C LYS A 60 -16.29 -14.45 -0.61
N PRO A 61 -16.28 -15.16 0.53
CA PRO A 61 -15.51 -14.74 1.69
C PRO A 61 -14.03 -14.60 1.31
N CYS A 62 -13.47 -13.41 1.49
CA CYS A 62 -12.05 -13.20 1.20
C CYS A 62 -11.22 -13.95 2.26
N PRO A 63 -10.17 -14.70 1.89
CA PRO A 63 -9.32 -15.45 2.81
C PRO A 63 -8.47 -14.58 3.77
N ARG A 64 -8.84 -13.31 3.98
CA ARG A 64 -8.35 -12.48 5.10
C ARG A 64 -8.94 -12.96 6.44
N LEU A 65 -8.85 -14.26 6.71
CA LEU A 65 -9.33 -14.98 7.89
C LEU A 65 -8.56 -14.65 9.19
N PHE A 66 -8.01 -13.44 9.30
CA PHE A 66 -7.56 -12.85 10.57
C PHE A 66 -8.11 -11.45 10.80
N THR A 67 -9.13 -11.02 10.05
CA THR A 67 -10.01 -9.98 10.56
C THR A 67 -10.63 -10.58 11.81
N ALA A 68 -10.33 -10.02 12.99
CA ALA A 68 -11.02 -10.37 14.21
C ALA A 68 -12.51 -10.30 13.91
N GLN A 69 -13.14 -11.47 13.73
CA GLN A 69 -14.58 -11.51 13.59
C GLN A 69 -15.08 -11.02 14.93
N VAL A 70 -15.63 -9.81 14.95
CA VAL A 70 -16.22 -9.26 16.15
C VAL A 70 -17.37 -10.21 16.47
N THR A 71 -17.19 -11.05 17.49
CA THR A 71 -18.21 -12.03 17.90
C THR A 71 -19.25 -11.29 18.72
N GLY A 72 -20.13 -10.54 18.05
CA GLY A 72 -21.21 -9.81 18.71
C GLY A 72 -21.60 -8.54 17.97
N ALA A 73 -22.89 -8.18 18.05
CA ALA A 73 -23.33 -6.85 17.67
C ALA A 73 -22.94 -5.88 18.79
N HIS A 74 -22.03 -4.95 18.50
CA HIS A 74 -21.60 -3.90 19.43
C HIS A 74 -21.99 -2.53 18.86
N GLY A 75 -22.56 -1.68 19.71
CA GLY A 75 -22.89 -0.29 19.35
C GLY A 75 -21.72 0.67 19.54
N SER A 76 -21.77 1.85 18.89
CA SER A 76 -20.73 2.88 19.05
C SER A 76 -20.53 3.36 20.49
N MET A 77 -21.58 3.29 21.32
CA MET A 77 -21.52 3.66 22.74
C MET A 77 -20.57 2.78 23.56
N GLU A 78 -20.32 1.54 23.14
CA GLU A 78 -19.42 0.62 23.82
C GLU A 78 -17.96 0.84 23.42
N ALA A 79 -17.72 1.58 22.32
CA ALA A 79 -16.38 1.81 21.81
C ALA A 79 -15.61 2.81 22.70
N PRO A 80 -14.39 2.49 23.16
CA PRO A 80 -13.56 3.42 23.89
C PRO A 80 -13.15 4.60 23.01
N ASP A 81 -12.95 5.78 23.60
CA ASP A 81 -12.54 6.98 22.86
C ASP A 81 -11.23 6.75 22.07
N MET A 82 -10.25 6.08 22.68
CA MET A 82 -8.99 5.71 22.06
C MET A 82 -8.49 4.33 22.50
N MET A 83 -7.71 3.68 21.63
CA MET A 83 -6.95 2.48 21.92
C MET A 83 -5.51 2.63 21.41
N LEU A 84 -4.56 1.96 22.07
CA LEU A 84 -3.16 1.96 21.65
C LEU A 84 -2.85 0.63 20.94
N LEU A 85 -2.47 0.70 19.67
CA LEU A 85 -2.07 -0.46 18.87
C LEU A 85 -0.55 -0.56 18.87
N GLY A 86 -0.01 -1.49 19.67
CA GLY A 86 1.44 -1.63 19.88
C GLY A 86 2.00 -3.03 19.61
N LYS A 87 1.24 -3.95 19.00
CA LYS A 87 1.69 -5.35 18.79
C LYS A 87 2.98 -5.50 17.97
N ILE A 88 3.31 -4.50 17.16
CA ILE A 88 4.54 -4.45 16.33
C ILE A 88 5.41 -3.23 16.68
N ALA A 89 5.33 -2.78 17.94
CA ALA A 89 6.03 -1.59 18.43
C ALA A 89 7.56 -1.65 18.29
N GLU A 90 8.11 -2.87 18.19
CA GLU A 90 9.54 -3.12 17.98
C GLU A 90 10.01 -2.68 16.58
N GLN A 91 9.09 -2.62 15.61
CA GLN A 91 9.37 -2.29 14.21
C GLN A 91 8.84 -0.90 13.82
N TYR A 92 7.77 -0.45 14.49
CA TYR A 92 7.06 0.80 14.19
C TYR A 92 6.59 1.48 15.47
N GLU A 93 6.37 2.80 15.45
CA GLU A 93 5.80 3.48 16.62
C GLU A 93 4.36 3.00 16.90
N PRO A 94 3.97 2.85 18.19
CA PRO A 94 2.59 2.51 18.55
C PRO A 94 1.58 3.52 18.02
N VAL A 95 0.46 3.03 17.50
CA VAL A 95 -0.58 3.90 16.91
C VAL A 95 -1.66 4.20 17.93
N ARG A 96 -1.93 5.49 18.15
CA ARG A 96 -3.12 5.95 18.88
C ARG A 96 -4.32 5.94 17.94
N PHE A 97 -5.20 4.97 18.13
CA PHE A 97 -6.36 4.77 17.28
C PHE A 97 -7.62 5.31 17.96
N LYS A 98 -8.31 6.27 17.33
CA LYS A 98 -9.57 6.85 17.82
C LYS A 98 -10.74 5.89 17.54
N HIS A 99 -10.90 4.87 18.38
CA HIS A 99 -11.83 3.78 18.12
C HIS A 99 -13.29 4.26 18.07
N LYS A 100 -13.73 5.09 19.02
CA LYS A 100 -15.10 5.64 19.02
C LYS A 100 -15.46 6.41 17.76
N LEU A 101 -14.57 7.28 17.27
CA LEU A 101 -14.79 8.01 16.01
C LEU A 101 -15.01 7.05 14.84
N HIS A 102 -14.23 5.98 14.74
CA HIS A 102 -14.42 4.99 13.68
C HIS A 102 -15.69 4.17 13.88
N ALA A 103 -16.07 3.85 15.13
CA ALA A 103 -17.30 3.14 15.44
C ALA A 103 -18.56 3.96 15.06
N GLU A 104 -18.58 5.26 15.38
CA GLU A 104 -19.62 6.20 14.95
C GLU A 104 -19.72 6.29 13.41
N MET A 105 -18.58 6.32 12.72
CA MET A 105 -18.56 6.30 11.25
C MET A 105 -19.10 4.97 10.67
N SER A 106 -18.85 3.84 11.33
CA SER A 106 -19.31 2.52 10.90
C SER A 106 -20.83 2.35 10.99
N GLU A 107 -21.53 3.13 11.82
CA GLU A 107 -23.00 3.13 11.89
C GLU A 107 -23.66 3.56 10.58
N MET A 108 -22.97 4.36 9.76
CA MET A 108 -23.45 4.74 8.43
C MET A 108 -23.43 3.58 7.42
N GLY A 109 -22.74 2.47 7.73
CA GLY A 109 -22.68 1.26 6.94
C GLY A 109 -23.55 0.16 7.54
N GLN A 110 -22.92 -0.82 8.19
CA GLN A 110 -23.59 -1.96 8.86
C GLN A 110 -23.10 -2.17 10.31
N GLY A 111 -22.33 -1.20 10.85
CA GLY A 111 -21.76 -1.27 12.19
C GLY A 111 -20.68 -2.35 12.33
N CYS A 112 -20.39 -2.73 13.58
CA CYS A 112 -19.42 -3.77 13.93
C CYS A 112 -19.98 -5.20 13.83
N SER A 113 -21.21 -5.35 13.32
CA SER A 113 -22.02 -6.58 13.42
C SER A 113 -21.87 -7.54 12.22
N VAL A 114 -20.92 -7.30 11.31
CA VAL A 114 -20.78 -8.04 10.04
C VAL A 114 -19.38 -8.55 9.78
#